data_AF-A0A2X3L2X2-F1
#
_entry.id   AF-A0A2X3L2X2-F1
#
_cell.length_a   1.000
_cell.length_b   1.000
_cell.length_c   1.000
_cell.angle_alpha   90.00
_cell.angle_beta   90.00
_cell.angle_gamma   90.00
#
_symmetry.space_group_name_H-M   'P 1'
#
loop_
_entity.id
_entity.type
_entity.pdbx_description
1 polymer ?
#
loop_
_entity_poly.entity_id
_entity_poly.type
_entity_poly.pdbx_seq_one_letter_code
_entity_poly.pdbx_strand_id
1 'polypeptide(L)'
;MKYILYKGYVGIDGISLTVGEVTATRFCVHLIPETLERTTLGAKKLGQRVNIEIDPQTQAIVDTVERVLASREAALVAAIPAGE
;
A
#
# COMPACT_ATOMS: atom_id res chain seq x y z
N MET A 1 4.91 -2.65 3.82
CA MET A 1 4.73 -2.32 2.38
C MET A 1 3.55 -3.03 1.70
N LYS A 2 2.86 -3.96 2.37
CA LYS A 2 1.73 -4.74 1.85
C LYS A 2 0.69 -3.96 1.01
N TYR A 3 0.35 -2.74 1.42
CA TYR A 3 -0.70 -1.94 0.78
C TYR A 3 -0.18 -0.89 -0.21
N ILE A 4 1.13 -0.83 -0.45
CA ILE A 4 1.75 0.13 -1.38
C ILE A 4 2.23 -0.67 -2.59
N LEU A 5 1.49 -0.53 -3.69
CA LEU A 5 1.67 -1.33 -4.90
C LEU A 5 2.21 -0.45 -6.03
N TYR A 6 3.08 -1.01 -6.88
CA TYR A 6 3.56 -0.31 -8.08
C TYR A 6 2.37 0.14 -8.95
N LYS A 7 2.37 1.42 -9.35
CA LYS A 7 1.25 2.09 -10.05
C LYS A 7 -0.07 2.16 -9.26
N GLY A 8 -0.05 1.89 -7.96
CA GLY A 8 -1.17 2.16 -7.05
C GLY A 8 -1.22 3.62 -6.60
N TYR A 9 -2.09 3.89 -5.63
CA TYR A 9 -2.25 5.22 -5.03
C TYR A 9 -1.74 5.27 -3.59
N VAL A 10 -1.24 6.42 -3.20
CA VAL A 10 -0.86 6.73 -1.81
C VAL A 10 -1.16 8.19 -1.50
N GLY A 11 -1.67 8.46 -0.30
CA GLY A 11 -1.82 9.80 0.24
C GLY A 11 -0.56 10.22 0.98
N ILE A 12 0.05 11.35 0.61
CA ILE A 12 1.19 11.94 1.32
C ILE A 12 0.84 13.36 1.75
N ASP A 13 0.80 13.65 3.05
CA ASP A 13 0.36 14.94 3.59
C ASP A 13 -1.01 15.40 2.99
N GLY A 14 -1.91 14.44 2.71
CA GLY A 14 -3.22 14.67 2.10
C GLY A 14 -3.23 14.78 0.57
N ILE A 15 -2.09 14.58 -0.09
CA ILE A 15 -1.93 14.69 -1.54
C ILE A 15 -2.03 13.29 -2.15
N SER A 16 -2.95 13.10 -3.09
CA SER A 16 -3.07 11.85 -3.84
C SER A 16 -1.97 11.75 -4.89
N LEU A 17 -1.15 10.69 -4.79
CA LEU A 17 0.01 10.47 -5.65
C LEU A 17 0.03 9.04 -6.18
N THR A 18 0.56 8.89 -7.38
CA THR A 18 0.82 7.58 -7.98
C THR A 18 2.13 7.01 -7.47
N VAL A 19 2.08 5.78 -6.98
CA VAL A 19 3.25 5.04 -6.48
C VAL A 19 4.13 4.62 -7.66
N GLY A 20 5.39 5.05 -7.62
CA GLY A 20 6.46 4.59 -8.50
C GLY A 20 7.08 3.30 -8.00
N GLU A 21 8.40 3.15 -8.16
CA GLU A 21 9.12 1.96 -7.70
C GLU A 21 8.91 1.70 -6.20
N VAL A 22 8.76 0.41 -5.85
CA VAL A 22 8.55 -0.06 -4.49
C VAL A 22 9.63 -1.07 -4.14
N THR A 23 10.23 -0.91 -2.97
CA THR A 23 11.16 -1.84 -2.33
C THR A 23 10.55 -2.36 -1.03
N ALA A 24 11.23 -3.28 -0.35
CA ALA A 24 10.73 -3.83 0.93
C ALA A 24 10.47 -2.75 2.01
N THR A 25 11.24 -1.65 1.99
CA THR A 25 11.21 -0.62 3.06
C THR A 25 10.94 0.80 2.56
N ARG A 26 10.94 1.04 1.25
CA ARG A 26 10.75 2.38 0.65
C ARG A 26 9.93 2.31 -0.63
N PHE A 27 9.32 3.42 -1.00
CA PHE A 27 8.73 3.63 -2.31
C PHE A 27 9.06 5.05 -2.81
N CYS A 28 8.93 5.29 -4.11
CA CYS A 28 9.04 6.62 -4.69
C CYS A 28 7.71 7.07 -5.32
N VAL A 29 7.63 8.36 -5.60
CA VAL A 29 6.50 9.01 -6.30
C VAL A 29 7.10 9.97 -7.33
N HIS A 30 6.40 10.15 -8.44
CA HIS A 30 6.77 11.16 -9.44
C HIS A 30 5.89 12.40 -9.23
N LEU A 31 6.53 13.56 -9.10
CA LEU A 31 5.84 14.83 -8.88
C LEU A 31 5.90 15.65 -10.17
N ILE A 32 4.76 16.21 -10.57
CA ILE A 32 4.66 17.19 -11.65
C ILE A 32 4.85 18.61 -11.09
N PRO A 33 5.22 19.60 -11.92
CA PRO A 33 5.42 20.99 -11.48
C PRO A 33 4.25 21.55 -10.68
N GLU A 34 3.02 21.36 -11.16
CA GLU A 34 1.79 21.77 -10.48
C GLU A 34 1.70 21.26 -9.03
N THR A 35 2.08 20.00 -8.78
CA THR A 35 2.08 19.41 -7.43
C THR A 35 3.13 20.04 -6.54
N LEU A 36 4.32 20.34 -7.09
CA LEU A 36 5.39 21.00 -6.34
C LEU A 36 5.02 22.43 -5.96
N GLU A 37 4.31 23.14 -6.83
CA GLU A 37 3.92 24.54 -6.64
C GLU A 37 2.72 24.69 -5.70
N ARG A 38 1.75 23.78 -5.76
CA ARG A 38 0.50 23.89 -4.98
C ARG A 38 0.51 23.20 -3.63
N THR A 39 1.57 22.46 -3.31
CA THR A 39 1.62 21.66 -2.08
C THR A 39 2.89 21.93 -1.27
N THR A 40 2.92 21.44 -0.03
CA THR A 40 4.08 21.60 0.84
C THR A 40 5.26 20.70 0.44
N LEU A 41 5.06 19.74 -0.48
CA LEU A 41 6.09 18.77 -0.88
C LEU A 41 7.30 19.42 -1.56
N GLY A 42 7.11 20.49 -2.34
CA GLY A 42 8.21 21.17 -3.00
C GLY A 42 9.24 21.80 -2.06
N ALA A 43 8.82 22.13 -0.83
CA ALA A 43 9.68 22.70 0.20
C ALA A 43 10.23 21.67 1.21
N LYS A 44 9.79 20.40 1.13
CA LYS A 44 10.22 19.36 2.06
C LYS A 44 11.69 19.01 1.84
N LYS A 45 12.41 18.78 2.94
CA LYS A 45 13.83 18.38 2.94
C LYS A 45 13.98 16.92 3.37
N LEU A 46 15.10 16.32 2.98
CA LEU A 46 15.48 14.97 3.44
C LEU A 46 15.42 14.88 4.96
N GLY A 47 14.86 13.78 5.47
CA GLY A 47 14.67 13.53 6.89
C GLY A 47 13.39 14.14 7.50
N GLN A 48 12.67 14.99 6.77
CA GLN A 48 11.37 15.48 7.25
C GLN A 48 10.30 14.40 7.19
N ARG A 49 9.42 14.40 8.20
CA ARG A 49 8.28 13.48 8.27
C ARG A 49 7.14 13.97 7.39
N VAL A 50 6.36 13.00 6.91
CA VAL A 50 5.11 13.18 6.18
C VAL A 50 4.07 12.22 6.75
N ASN A 51 2.81 12.62 6.67
CA ASN A 51 1.69 11.75 6.96
C ASN A 51 1.45 10.84 5.75
N ILE A 52 1.28 9.54 6.00
CA ILE A 52 1.00 8.55 4.96
C ILE A 52 -0.39 8.00 5.19
N GLU A 53 -1.21 8.03 4.15
CA GLU A 53 -2.48 7.35 4.06
C GLU A 53 -2.40 6.29 2.96
N ILE A 54 -2.70 5.04 3.31
CA ILE A 54 -2.82 3.97 2.32
C ILE A 54 -4.16 4.07 1.61
N ASP A 55 -4.23 3.68 0.35
CA ASP A 55 -5.50 3.62 -0.37
C ASP A 55 -6.48 2.66 0.34
N PRO A 56 -7.64 3.15 0.83
CA PRO A 56 -8.62 2.32 1.53
C PRO A 56 -9.15 1.18 0.66
N GLN A 57 -9.24 1.38 -0.67
CA GLN A 57 -9.70 0.34 -1.58
C GLN A 57 -8.66 -0.79 -1.67
N THR A 58 -7.38 -0.45 -1.86
CA THR A 58 -6.28 -1.41 -1.81
C THR A 58 -6.25 -2.16 -0.48
N GLN A 59 -6.40 -1.47 0.65
CA GLN A 59 -6.46 -2.11 1.96
C GLN A 59 -7.59 -3.14 2.04
N ALA A 60 -8.81 -2.74 1.68
CA ALA A 60 -9.98 -3.61 1.71
C ALA A 60 -9.80 -4.85 0.84
N ILE A 61 -9.26 -4.70 -0.37
CA ILE A 61 -9.01 -5.79 -1.31
C ILE A 61 -7.99 -6.77 -0.73
N VAL A 62 -6.82 -6.27 -0.32
CA VAL A 62 -5.74 -7.13 0.16
C VAL A 62 -6.17 -7.88 1.44
N ASP A 63 -6.81 -7.21 2.38
CA ASP A 63 -7.29 -7.83 3.62
C ASP A 63 -8.40 -8.85 3.35
N THR A 64 -9.25 -8.62 2.35
CA THR A 64 -10.27 -9.58 1.94
C THR A 64 -9.65 -10.82 1.32
N VAL A 65 -8.68 -10.65 0.43
CA VAL A 65 -7.99 -11.77 -0.23
C VAL A 65 -7.26 -12.62 0.81
N GLU A 66 -6.51 -12.02 1.73
CA GLU A 66 -5.83 -12.77 2.80
C GLU A 66 -6.81 -13.57 3.66
N ARG A 67 -7.95 -12.96 4.04
CA ARG A 67 -8.99 -13.64 4.82
C ARG A 67 -9.58 -14.82 4.05
N VAL A 68 -9.85 -14.66 2.76
CA VAL A 68 -10.40 -15.73 1.91
C VAL A 68 -9.38 -16.87 1.76
N LEU A 69 -8.10 -16.55 1.56
CA LEU A 69 -7.05 -17.56 1.44
C LEU A 69 -6.86 -18.34 2.75
N ALA A 70 -6.82 -17.64 3.90
CA ALA A 70 -6.74 -18.28 5.22
C ALA A 70 -7.94 -19.20 5.49
N SER A 71 -9.16 -18.76 5.15
CA SER A 71 -10.35 -19.60 5.28
C SER A 71 -10.31 -20.83 4.37
N ARG A 72 -9.79 -20.70 3.14
CA ARG A 72 -9.61 -21.83 2.22
C ARG A 72 -8.57 -22.82 2.72
N GLU A 73 -7.45 -22.33 3.23
CA GLU A 73 -6.39 -23.17 3.81
C GLU A 73 -6.90 -23.95 5.03
N ALA A 74 -7.61 -23.29 5.94
CA ALA A 74 -8.22 -23.95 7.10
C ALA A 74 -9.22 -25.03 6.67
N ALA A 75 -10.05 -24.77 5.65
CA ALA A 75 -10.99 -25.75 5.11
C ALA A 75 -10.27 -26.96 4.48
N LEU A 76 -9.17 -26.74 3.77
CA LEU A 76 -8.36 -27.81 3.19
C LEU A 76 -7.72 -28.68 4.27
N VAL A 77 -7.14 -28.07 5.31
CA VAL A 77 -6.53 -28.79 6.44
C VAL A 77 -7.57 -29.64 7.18
N ALA A 78 -8.77 -29.10 7.42
CA ALA A 78 -9.86 -29.83 8.07
C ALA A 78 -10.40 -31.00 7.22
N ALA A 79 -10.23 -30.97 5.90
CA ALA A 79 -10.67 -32.01 4.98
C ALA A 79 -9.66 -33.16 4.82
N ILE A 80 -8.45 -33.04 5.37
CA ILE A 80 -7.49 -34.16 5.41
C ILE A 80 -7.97 -35.15 6.47
N PRO A 81 -8.35 -36.39 6.12
CA PRO A 81 -8.71 -37.38 7.11
C PRO A 81 -7.50 -37.64 8.00
N ALA A 82 -7.69 -37.58 9.32
CA ALA A 82 -6.71 -38.06 10.28
C ALA A 82 -6.44 -39.54 9.94
N GLY A 83 -5.20 -39.87 9.55
CA GLY A 83 -4.85 -41.20 9.12
C GLY A 83 -5.22 -42.28 10.14
N GLU A 84 -5.67 -43.42 9.62
CA GLU A 84 -5.37 -44.75 10.19
C GLU A 84 -3.86 -44.98 10.25
#